data_AF-A0A7Y0GPI8-F1
#
_entry.id   AF-A0A7Y0GPI8-F1
#
_cell.length_a   1.000
_cell.length_b   1.000
_cell.length_c   1.000
_cell.angle_alpha   90.00
_cell.angle_beta   90.00
_cell.angle_gamma   90.00
#
_symmetry.space_group_name_H-M   'P 1'
#
loop_
_entity.id
_entity.type
_entity.pdbx_description
1 polymer ?
#
loop_
_entity_poly.entity_id
_entity_poly.type
_entity_poly.pdbx_seq_one_letter_code
_entity_poly.pdbx_strand_id
1 'polypeptide(L)'
;MKAIAIGVVAVLVLPVALVLMGAAAIVSIVSGGAVQAVCTVSDEAAVEAVVLTDGDPAGEGGLGFEVPAPGTPRLASLRNPAATIPDDVKALYLAAAKRYHLPWTLLAGVGMEETAHGRTRATSSAGAQGLMQFMPATWARYGVDGSGDGRADIGNDADSVMSAANYLTASGVTAGVGGVRRALFAYNHADWYVNDVLYYAAAYGGGVIAGDPSDCGVGGQGNPALAALPNQQVATVLAFAVAQLGEPYVYGANGPTSWDCSSFTRAAFAQVGITLPRTAAAQQTWVAQGNGYQVPLGQERPGDLIFTDSYLGPNRVGHVMIVYDPAARLTIEAGGSRVGHYDYGHWTDHNLFSIWRVGAGRPSANRT
;
A
#
# COMPACT_ATOMS: atom_id res chain seq x y z
N MET A 1 -45.78 55.53 57.33
CA MET A 1 -45.27 56.86 56.92
C MET A 1 -43.81 56.73 56.50
N LYS A 2 -43.42 57.44 55.43
CA LYS A 2 -42.09 57.54 54.74
C LYS A 2 -41.81 56.38 53.75
N ALA A 3 -42.10 56.52 52.45
CA ALA A 3 -41.45 57.29 51.35
C ALA A 3 -40.36 56.45 50.64
N ILE A 4 -40.69 55.81 49.49
CA ILE A 4 -40.46 56.24 48.09
C ILE A 4 -38.98 56.48 47.74
N ALA A 5 -38.43 55.62 46.86
CA ALA A 5 -37.40 55.96 45.89
C ALA A 5 -37.65 55.19 44.59
N ILE A 6 -37.76 55.95 43.50
CA ILE A 6 -38.06 55.54 42.13
C ILE A 6 -36.73 55.29 41.41
N GLY A 7 -36.65 54.20 40.63
CA GLY A 7 -35.61 53.97 39.63
C GLY A 7 -36.22 53.34 38.39
N VAL A 8 -36.42 54.16 37.36
CA VAL A 8 -36.83 53.76 36.00
C VAL A 8 -35.58 53.30 35.24
N VAL A 9 -35.69 52.31 34.33
CA VAL A 9 -35.18 52.37 32.94
C VAL A 9 -35.48 51.07 32.16
N ALA A 10 -36.00 51.30 30.95
CA ALA A 10 -36.02 50.49 29.71
C ALA A 10 -36.90 49.24 29.59
N VAL A 11 -38.00 49.44 28.87
CA VAL A 11 -38.80 48.45 28.12
C VAL A 11 -38.07 48.12 26.82
N LEU A 12 -38.02 46.85 26.40
CA LEU A 12 -38.26 46.47 25.00
C LEU A 12 -38.66 45.00 24.87
N VAL A 13 -39.81 44.77 24.24
CA VAL A 13 -40.40 43.49 23.86
C VAL A 13 -39.92 43.14 22.45
N LEU A 14 -39.54 41.88 22.18
CA LEU A 14 -39.43 41.33 20.82
C LEU A 14 -39.96 39.88 20.75
N PRO A 15 -40.46 39.43 19.59
CA PRO A 15 -41.59 38.51 19.49
C PRO A 15 -41.24 37.08 19.04
N VAL A 16 -42.25 36.21 19.18
CA VAL A 16 -42.36 34.84 18.67
C VAL A 16 -42.60 34.81 17.15
N ALA A 17 -41.88 33.94 16.41
CA ALA A 17 -42.31 33.34 15.13
C ALA A 17 -41.39 32.14 14.80
N LEU A 18 -41.90 30.91 14.91
CA LEU A 18 -42.43 30.07 13.82
C LEU A 18 -41.34 29.45 12.92
N VAL A 19 -40.97 28.21 13.24
CA VAL A 19 -40.16 27.33 12.39
C VAL A 19 -41.11 26.60 11.43
N LEU A 20 -41.03 26.91 10.15
CA LEU A 20 -41.67 26.19 9.05
C LEU A 20 -40.61 25.49 8.21
N MET A 21 -40.86 24.21 7.95
CA MET A 21 -40.09 23.34 7.07
C MET A 21 -40.00 23.92 5.64
N GLY A 22 -38.83 23.83 5.03
CA GLY A 22 -38.60 24.17 3.62
C GLY A 22 -37.50 23.30 3.03
N ALA A 23 -37.90 22.36 2.18
CA ALA A 23 -37.02 21.55 1.35
C ALA A 23 -36.23 22.45 0.38
N ALA A 24 -34.91 22.25 0.31
CA ALA A 24 -34.06 22.86 -0.70
C ALA A 24 -33.52 21.76 -1.63
N ALA A 25 -33.79 21.94 -2.92
CA ALA A 25 -33.40 21.08 -4.02
C ALA A 25 -31.89 20.89 -4.10
N ILE A 26 -31.46 19.65 -4.28
CA ILE A 26 -30.08 19.32 -4.67
C ILE A 26 -29.95 19.62 -6.16
N VAL A 27 -29.34 20.76 -6.47
CA VAL A 27 -28.84 21.07 -7.82
C VAL A 27 -27.60 20.21 -8.06
N SER A 28 -27.67 19.31 -9.03
CA SER A 28 -26.51 18.58 -9.55
C SER A 28 -25.55 19.57 -10.23
N ILE A 29 -24.46 19.91 -9.55
CA ILE A 29 -23.30 20.53 -10.19
C ILE A 29 -22.39 19.38 -10.63
N VAL A 30 -22.42 19.10 -11.93
CA VAL A 30 -21.35 18.35 -12.61
C VAL A 30 -20.18 19.32 -12.72
N SER A 31 -19.26 19.26 -11.76
CA SER A 31 -17.93 19.85 -11.87
C SER A 31 -16.92 18.71 -11.88
N GLY A 32 -16.29 18.50 -13.03
CA GLY A 32 -15.13 17.61 -13.16
C GLY A 32 -14.02 18.08 -12.22
N GLY A 33 -13.78 17.30 -11.18
CA GLY A 33 -12.65 17.42 -10.27
C GLY A 33 -11.86 16.13 -10.33
N ALA A 34 -10.55 16.22 -10.54
CA ALA A 34 -9.64 15.09 -10.59
C ALA A 34 -9.87 14.16 -9.40
N VAL A 35 -10.07 12.87 -9.68
CA VAL A 35 -10.13 11.82 -8.68
C VAL A 35 -8.73 11.74 -8.06
N GLN A 36 -8.57 12.28 -6.85
CA GLN A 36 -7.37 12.04 -6.05
C GLN A 36 -7.43 10.59 -5.54
N ALA A 37 -6.46 9.78 -5.95
CA ALA A 37 -6.28 8.42 -5.44
C ALA A 37 -6.08 8.50 -3.91
N VAL A 38 -7.02 7.92 -3.18
CA VAL A 38 -6.95 7.80 -1.72
C VAL A 38 -6.43 6.40 -1.42
N CYS A 39 -5.22 6.30 -0.86
CA CYS A 39 -4.69 5.04 -0.37
C CYS A 39 -5.44 4.65 0.92
N THR A 40 -6.55 3.92 0.77
CA THR A 40 -7.22 3.24 1.89
C THR A 40 -7.00 1.74 1.78
N VAL A 41 -6.52 1.11 2.84
CA VAL A 41 -6.72 -0.31 3.08
C VAL A 41 -7.18 -0.51 4.51
N SER A 42 -8.32 -1.19 4.60
CA SER A 42 -9.08 -1.57 5.79
C SER A 42 -8.40 -2.68 6.62
N ASP A 43 -8.81 -2.77 7.88
CA ASP A 43 -8.16 -3.44 9.03
C ASP A 43 -7.69 -4.91 8.87
N GLU A 44 -6.57 -5.17 9.58
CA GLU A 44 -6.03 -6.40 10.21
C GLU A 44 -6.65 -7.79 9.91
N ALA A 45 -5.80 -8.75 9.47
CA ALA A 45 -5.90 -10.15 9.91
C ALA A 45 -4.55 -10.89 9.83
N ALA A 46 -4.31 -11.72 10.85
CA ALA A 46 -3.09 -12.46 11.12
C ALA A 46 -2.78 -13.60 10.11
N VAL A 47 -1.48 -13.83 9.89
CA VAL A 47 -0.95 -14.96 9.10
C VAL A 47 -1.00 -16.26 9.90
N GLU A 48 -1.93 -17.13 9.53
CA GLU A 48 -1.79 -18.59 9.67
C GLU A 48 -2.32 -19.23 8.38
N ALA A 49 -1.77 -20.39 8.00
CA ALA A 49 -2.02 -21.01 6.69
C ALA A 49 -3.52 -21.17 6.38
N VAL A 50 -4.03 -20.39 5.42
CA VAL A 50 -5.45 -20.34 5.10
C VAL A 50 -5.82 -21.52 4.20
N VAL A 51 -6.58 -22.46 4.77
CA VAL A 51 -7.50 -23.32 4.03
C VAL A 51 -8.75 -22.47 3.77
N LEU A 52 -9.01 -22.13 2.50
CA LEU A 52 -10.16 -21.32 2.10
C LEU A 52 -11.43 -22.19 2.18
N THR A 53 -12.24 -22.03 3.24
CA THR A 53 -13.63 -22.51 3.27
C THR A 53 -14.58 -21.34 3.45
N ASP A 54 -15.48 -21.19 2.47
CA ASP A 54 -16.78 -20.51 2.43
C ASP A 54 -16.92 -19.12 3.09
N GLY A 55 -16.98 -18.09 2.22
CA GLY A 55 -17.76 -16.86 2.44
C GLY A 55 -17.02 -15.69 3.08
N ASP A 56 -16.38 -14.85 2.27
CA ASP A 56 -15.77 -13.58 2.70
C ASP A 56 -16.84 -12.46 2.86
N PRO A 57 -16.96 -11.82 4.05
CA PRO A 57 -17.87 -10.71 4.29
C PRO A 57 -17.44 -9.36 3.66
N ALA A 58 -16.28 -9.25 3.02
CA ALA A 58 -15.75 -7.99 2.48
C ALA A 58 -16.23 -7.62 1.06
N GLY A 59 -16.92 -8.51 0.33
CA GLY A 59 -17.45 -8.19 -0.99
C GLY A 59 -16.38 -7.91 -2.07
N GLU A 60 -15.13 -8.29 -1.85
CA GLU A 60 -14.07 -8.29 -2.85
C GLU A 60 -14.35 -9.43 -3.85
N GLY A 61 -14.89 -9.09 -5.02
CA GLY A 61 -15.40 -10.06 -6.00
C GLY A 61 -14.49 -11.27 -6.23
N GLY A 62 -14.96 -12.44 -5.80
CA GLY A 62 -14.28 -13.71 -6.03
C GLY A 62 -15.01 -14.90 -5.40
N LEU A 63 -16.16 -15.29 -5.95
CA LEU A 63 -16.66 -16.67 -5.84
C LEU A 63 -15.75 -17.55 -6.72
N GLY A 64 -14.47 -17.64 -6.35
CA GLY A 64 -13.41 -18.23 -7.15
C GLY A 64 -12.97 -19.58 -6.59
N PHE A 65 -12.78 -20.54 -7.48
CA PHE A 65 -12.17 -21.83 -7.16
C PHE A 65 -10.75 -21.66 -6.61
N GLU A 66 -10.22 -22.73 -6.01
CA GLU A 66 -8.87 -22.76 -5.45
C GLU A 66 -7.79 -22.45 -6.51
N VAL A 67 -6.97 -21.43 -6.24
CA VAL A 67 -5.76 -21.15 -7.02
C VAL A 67 -4.62 -22.03 -6.49
N PRO A 68 -4.00 -22.89 -7.32
CA PRO A 68 -2.94 -23.76 -6.86
C PRO A 68 -1.68 -23.00 -6.46
N ALA A 69 -0.93 -23.56 -5.52
CA ALA A 69 0.38 -23.05 -5.14
C ALA A 69 1.35 -23.01 -6.34
N PRO A 70 2.29 -22.03 -6.36
CA PRO A 70 3.33 -21.96 -7.39
C PRO A 70 4.22 -23.20 -7.36
N GLY A 71 4.61 -23.66 -8.55
CA GLY A 71 5.56 -24.77 -8.72
C GLY A 71 6.96 -24.29 -9.12
N THR A 72 7.75 -25.22 -9.63
CA THR A 72 9.07 -24.97 -10.25
C THR A 72 9.11 -25.58 -11.65
N PRO A 73 9.92 -25.04 -12.59
CA PRO A 73 10.81 -23.88 -12.44
C PRO A 73 10.05 -22.54 -12.42
N ARG A 74 10.66 -21.50 -11.85
CA ARG A 74 10.25 -20.07 -11.94
C ARG A 74 11.34 -19.29 -12.66
N LEU A 75 11.03 -18.15 -13.28
CA LEU A 75 12.01 -17.39 -14.05
C LEU A 75 11.97 -15.89 -13.79
N ALA A 76 10.86 -15.23 -14.08
CA ALA A 76 10.68 -13.80 -13.93
C ALA A 76 10.53 -13.43 -12.46
N SER A 77 9.68 -14.18 -11.73
CA SER A 77 9.38 -13.90 -10.32
C SER A 77 10.56 -14.11 -9.35
N LEU A 78 11.66 -14.70 -9.82
CA LEU A 78 12.91 -14.81 -9.07
C LEU A 78 13.67 -13.48 -9.00
N ARG A 79 13.41 -12.57 -9.94
CA ARG A 79 14.11 -11.28 -10.10
C ARG A 79 13.16 -10.08 -10.02
N ASN A 80 11.90 -10.29 -10.34
CA ASN A 80 10.86 -9.27 -10.35
C ASN A 80 9.87 -9.58 -9.21
N PRO A 81 9.90 -8.84 -8.09
CA PRO A 81 8.88 -9.00 -7.06
C PRO A 81 7.53 -8.49 -7.58
N ALA A 82 6.43 -8.96 -6.97
CA ALA A 82 5.10 -8.43 -7.24
C ALA A 82 5.08 -6.90 -6.97
N ALA A 83 4.47 -6.15 -7.87
CA ALA A 83 4.33 -4.69 -7.77
C ALA A 83 2.91 -4.29 -7.36
N THR A 84 2.76 -3.06 -6.88
CA THR A 84 1.45 -2.43 -6.64
C THR A 84 0.59 -2.43 -7.91
N ILE A 85 -0.71 -2.60 -7.73
CA ILE A 85 -1.68 -2.53 -8.82
C ILE A 85 -2.24 -1.11 -8.85
N PRO A 86 -2.14 -0.36 -9.96
CA PRO A 86 -2.87 0.89 -10.13
C PRO A 86 -4.37 0.69 -9.88
N ASP A 87 -5.03 1.62 -9.20
CA ASP A 87 -6.44 1.46 -8.76
C ASP A 87 -7.41 1.24 -9.94
N ASP A 88 -7.17 1.95 -11.04
CA ASP A 88 -7.90 1.79 -12.29
C ASP A 88 -7.75 0.36 -12.84
N VAL A 89 -6.53 -0.16 -12.86
CA VAL A 89 -6.25 -1.54 -13.28
C VAL A 89 -6.86 -2.57 -12.31
N LYS A 90 -6.78 -2.36 -10.99
CA LYS A 90 -7.39 -3.24 -9.98
C LYS A 90 -8.91 -3.31 -10.15
N ALA A 91 -9.55 -2.17 -10.42
CA ALA A 91 -10.99 -2.13 -10.70
C ALA A 91 -11.37 -2.99 -11.92
N LEU A 92 -10.53 -3.01 -12.96
CA LEU A 92 -10.73 -3.87 -14.12
C LEU A 92 -10.59 -5.36 -13.78
N TYR A 93 -9.60 -5.75 -12.96
CA TYR A 93 -9.47 -7.13 -12.50
C TYR A 93 -10.68 -7.57 -11.71
N LEU A 94 -11.17 -6.75 -10.77
CA LEU A 94 -12.37 -7.04 -9.98
C LEU A 94 -13.62 -7.15 -10.85
N ALA A 95 -13.78 -6.27 -11.85
CA ALA A 95 -14.91 -6.31 -12.78
C ALA A 95 -14.90 -7.60 -13.63
N ALA A 96 -13.75 -7.98 -14.16
CA ALA A 96 -13.59 -9.20 -14.95
C ALA A 96 -13.74 -10.47 -14.10
N ALA A 97 -13.15 -10.49 -12.91
CA ALA A 97 -13.31 -11.56 -11.92
C ALA A 97 -14.78 -11.80 -11.57
N LYS A 98 -15.53 -10.73 -11.32
CA LYS A 98 -16.97 -10.78 -11.06
C LYS A 98 -17.75 -11.34 -12.25
N ARG A 99 -17.44 -10.91 -13.48
CA ARG A 99 -18.14 -11.36 -14.70
C ARG A 99 -17.89 -12.83 -15.03
N TYR A 100 -16.66 -13.31 -14.83
CA TYR A 100 -16.22 -14.64 -15.23
C TYR A 100 -16.13 -15.64 -14.07
N HIS A 101 -16.49 -15.22 -12.85
CA HIS A 101 -16.38 -16.02 -11.63
C HIS A 101 -14.95 -16.56 -11.41
N LEU A 102 -13.97 -15.67 -11.56
CA LEU A 102 -12.56 -15.98 -11.37
C LEU A 102 -12.03 -15.34 -10.08
N PRO A 103 -11.00 -15.90 -9.45
CA PRO A 103 -10.21 -15.18 -8.46
C PRO A 103 -9.56 -13.95 -9.11
N TRP A 104 -9.81 -12.75 -8.59
CA TRP A 104 -9.21 -11.52 -9.15
C TRP A 104 -7.68 -11.53 -9.07
N THR A 105 -7.13 -12.21 -8.06
CA THR A 105 -5.69 -12.38 -7.84
C THR A 105 -5.02 -13.19 -8.96
N LEU A 106 -5.75 -14.09 -9.62
CA LEU A 106 -5.25 -14.82 -10.78
C LEU A 106 -5.08 -13.89 -11.99
N LEU A 107 -6.02 -12.97 -12.22
CA LEU A 107 -5.92 -11.94 -13.26
C LEU A 107 -4.79 -10.94 -12.94
N ALA A 108 -4.64 -10.57 -11.67
CA ALA A 108 -3.51 -9.75 -11.23
C ALA A 108 -2.17 -10.46 -11.45
N GLY A 109 -2.08 -11.77 -11.19
CA GLY A 109 -0.86 -12.54 -11.45
C GLY A 109 -0.46 -12.53 -12.93
N VAL A 110 -1.42 -12.67 -13.85
CA VAL A 110 -1.18 -12.52 -15.29
C VAL A 110 -0.72 -11.10 -15.61
N GLY A 111 -1.44 -10.08 -15.16
CA GLY A 111 -1.09 -8.68 -15.46
C GLY A 111 0.27 -8.25 -14.90
N MET A 112 0.69 -8.83 -13.77
CA MET A 112 2.03 -8.63 -13.21
C MET A 112 3.11 -9.22 -14.12
N GLU A 113 2.94 -10.48 -14.54
CA GLU A 113 3.89 -11.18 -15.40
C GLU A 113 3.98 -10.54 -16.81
N GLU A 114 2.84 -10.08 -17.35
CA GLU A 114 2.80 -9.53 -18.71
C GLU A 114 3.37 -8.11 -18.81
N THR A 115 3.00 -7.22 -17.87
CA THR A 115 3.33 -5.79 -18.02
C THR A 115 3.64 -5.07 -16.71
N ALA A 116 3.76 -5.80 -15.60
CA ALA A 116 3.77 -5.23 -14.25
C ALA A 116 2.61 -4.23 -14.07
N HIS A 117 1.39 -4.66 -14.41
CA HIS A 117 0.17 -3.86 -14.38
C HIS A 117 0.22 -2.60 -15.26
N GLY A 118 0.84 -2.72 -16.43
CA GLY A 118 0.88 -1.64 -17.41
C GLY A 118 2.05 -0.67 -17.22
N ARG A 119 3.08 -1.04 -16.46
CA ARG A 119 4.34 -0.27 -16.38
C ARG A 119 5.23 -0.51 -17.60
N THR A 120 5.12 -1.67 -18.24
CA THR A 120 5.81 -1.99 -19.50
C THR A 120 4.79 -2.36 -20.58
N ARG A 121 4.33 -1.37 -21.35
CA ARG A 121 3.26 -1.52 -22.36
C ARG A 121 3.76 -1.64 -23.80
N ALA A 122 5.07 -1.76 -24.00
CA ALA A 122 5.63 -1.92 -25.35
C ALA A 122 5.12 -3.23 -25.96
N THR A 123 4.83 -3.20 -27.27
CA THR A 123 4.56 -4.43 -28.02
C THR A 123 5.76 -5.37 -27.89
N SER A 124 5.52 -6.62 -27.48
CA SER A 124 6.60 -7.58 -27.31
C SER A 124 7.28 -7.89 -28.65
N SER A 125 8.49 -8.45 -28.61
CA SER A 125 9.17 -8.94 -29.83
C SER A 125 8.39 -10.01 -30.57
N ALA A 126 7.50 -10.74 -29.88
CA ALA A 126 6.58 -11.70 -30.46
C ALA A 126 5.33 -11.05 -31.08
N GLY A 127 5.10 -9.76 -30.84
CA GLY A 127 3.94 -9.01 -31.33
C GLY A 127 2.77 -8.94 -30.36
N ALA A 128 2.95 -9.31 -29.10
CA ALA A 128 1.92 -9.25 -28.06
C ALA A 128 1.66 -7.79 -27.65
N GLN A 129 0.39 -7.45 -27.40
CA GLN A 129 -0.06 -6.06 -27.24
C GLN A 129 -1.01 -5.89 -26.04
N GLY A 130 -1.11 -4.66 -25.54
CA GLY A 130 -2.03 -4.30 -24.47
C GLY A 130 -1.56 -4.70 -23.08
N LEU A 131 -2.37 -4.35 -22.07
CA LEU A 131 -2.09 -4.59 -20.65
C LEU A 131 -1.87 -6.07 -20.32
N MET A 132 -2.59 -6.96 -20.99
CA MET A 132 -2.52 -8.40 -20.79
C MET A 132 -1.75 -9.13 -21.91
N GLN A 133 -0.99 -8.38 -22.73
CA GLN A 133 -0.10 -8.90 -23.80
C GLN A 133 -0.74 -9.99 -24.67
N PHE A 134 -1.84 -9.65 -25.34
CA PHE A 134 -2.48 -10.56 -26.28
C PHE A 134 -1.76 -10.58 -27.63
N MET A 135 -1.61 -11.79 -28.18
CA MET A 135 -1.32 -11.95 -29.60
C MET A 135 -2.54 -11.56 -30.44
N PRO A 136 -2.40 -10.81 -31.55
CA PRO A 136 -3.54 -10.39 -32.38
C PRO A 136 -4.42 -11.54 -32.88
N ALA A 137 -3.84 -12.71 -33.17
CA ALA A 137 -4.59 -13.89 -33.58
C ALA A 137 -5.47 -14.46 -32.44
N THR A 138 -4.97 -14.43 -31.19
CA THR A 138 -5.75 -14.81 -30.02
C THR A 138 -6.86 -13.79 -29.77
N TRP A 139 -6.55 -12.50 -29.88
CA TRP A 139 -7.54 -11.43 -29.75
C TRP A 139 -8.69 -11.56 -30.74
N ALA A 140 -8.41 -11.88 -32.00
CA ALA A 140 -9.44 -12.05 -33.02
C ALA A 140 -10.50 -13.10 -32.65
N ARG A 141 -10.19 -14.04 -31.76
CA ARG A 141 -11.11 -15.09 -31.30
C ARG A 141 -11.70 -14.84 -29.92
N TYR A 142 -10.96 -14.17 -29.02
CA TYR A 142 -11.32 -14.07 -27.61
C TYR A 142 -11.47 -12.64 -27.10
N GLY A 143 -11.23 -11.65 -27.95
CA GLY A 143 -11.41 -10.24 -27.67
C GLY A 143 -12.85 -9.92 -27.25
N VAL A 144 -12.99 -9.18 -26.17
CA VAL A 144 -14.26 -8.71 -25.62
C VAL A 144 -14.19 -7.20 -25.45
N ASP A 145 -15.25 -6.51 -25.89
CA ASP A 145 -15.49 -5.11 -25.52
C ASP A 145 -15.81 -5.05 -24.03
N GLY A 146 -14.78 -4.79 -23.24
CA GLY A 146 -14.82 -4.67 -21.79
C GLY A 146 -15.17 -3.27 -21.33
N SER A 147 -14.90 -2.27 -22.16
CA SER A 147 -15.22 -0.87 -21.91
C SER A 147 -16.69 -0.51 -22.18
N GLY A 148 -17.37 -1.27 -23.05
CA GLY A 148 -18.75 -1.05 -23.48
C GLY A 148 -18.90 0.04 -24.54
N ASP A 149 -17.84 0.35 -25.29
CA ASP A 149 -17.83 1.42 -26.30
C ASP A 149 -18.26 0.95 -27.70
N GLY A 150 -18.57 -0.34 -27.85
CA GLY A 150 -18.96 -1.00 -29.08
C GLY A 150 -17.80 -1.57 -29.90
N ARG A 151 -16.57 -1.54 -29.38
CA ARG A 151 -15.37 -2.09 -30.05
C ARG A 151 -14.53 -2.90 -29.05
N ALA A 152 -13.87 -3.94 -29.56
CA ALA A 152 -12.86 -4.68 -28.81
C ALA A 152 -11.46 -4.28 -29.33
N ASP A 153 -10.77 -3.42 -28.59
CA ASP A 153 -9.41 -2.94 -28.89
C ASP A 153 -8.36 -3.53 -27.93
N ILE A 154 -7.32 -4.19 -28.48
CA ILE A 154 -6.24 -4.78 -27.68
C ILE A 154 -5.54 -3.73 -26.79
N GLY A 155 -5.46 -2.49 -27.29
CA GLY A 155 -4.82 -1.37 -26.59
C GLY A 155 -5.66 -0.78 -25.46
N ASN A 156 -6.95 -1.11 -25.37
CA ASN A 156 -7.83 -0.68 -24.29
C ASN A 156 -7.68 -1.62 -23.08
N ASP A 157 -7.36 -1.06 -21.91
CA ASP A 157 -7.09 -1.86 -20.71
C ASP A 157 -8.31 -2.67 -20.25
N ALA A 158 -9.51 -2.09 -20.33
CA ALA A 158 -10.74 -2.77 -19.94
C ALA A 158 -11.02 -3.96 -20.85
N ASP A 159 -10.85 -3.77 -22.16
CA ASP A 159 -11.00 -4.83 -23.14
C ASP A 159 -9.92 -5.90 -22.93
N SER A 160 -8.67 -5.49 -22.69
CA SER A 160 -7.54 -6.39 -22.48
C SER A 160 -7.77 -7.33 -21.28
N VAL A 161 -8.19 -6.77 -20.15
CA VAL A 161 -8.47 -7.53 -18.91
C VAL A 161 -9.70 -8.42 -19.06
N MET A 162 -10.79 -7.92 -19.64
CA MET A 162 -11.99 -8.73 -19.89
C MET A 162 -11.71 -9.88 -20.85
N SER A 163 -10.89 -9.64 -21.88
CA SER A 163 -10.46 -10.67 -22.83
C SER A 163 -9.56 -11.72 -22.19
N ALA A 164 -8.68 -11.33 -21.25
CA ALA A 164 -7.87 -12.27 -20.46
C ALA A 164 -8.75 -13.21 -19.64
N ALA A 165 -9.75 -12.68 -18.95
CA ALA A 165 -10.71 -13.49 -18.21
C ALA A 165 -11.51 -14.42 -19.15
N ASN A 166 -12.00 -13.90 -20.28
CA ASN A 166 -12.69 -14.69 -21.30
C ASN A 166 -11.84 -15.86 -21.81
N TYR A 167 -10.57 -15.58 -22.12
CA TYR A 167 -9.64 -16.57 -22.63
C TYR A 167 -9.34 -17.66 -21.60
N LEU A 168 -9.05 -17.29 -20.35
CA LEU A 168 -8.82 -18.25 -19.26
C LEU A 168 -10.05 -19.15 -19.03
N THR A 169 -11.24 -18.56 -19.01
CA THR A 169 -12.49 -19.33 -18.90
C THR A 169 -12.68 -20.28 -20.08
N ALA A 170 -12.47 -19.83 -21.31
CA ALA A 170 -12.55 -20.67 -22.51
C ALA A 170 -11.51 -21.80 -22.53
N SER A 171 -10.34 -21.57 -21.92
CA SER A 171 -9.27 -22.57 -21.75
C SER A 171 -9.50 -23.52 -20.54
N GLY A 172 -10.62 -23.39 -19.84
CA GLY A 172 -11.02 -24.34 -18.80
C GLY A 172 -10.40 -24.09 -17.42
N VAL A 173 -10.10 -22.82 -17.08
CA VAL A 173 -9.52 -22.44 -15.78
C VAL A 173 -10.36 -22.90 -14.59
N THR A 174 -11.68 -23.04 -14.76
CA THR A 174 -12.63 -23.48 -13.71
C THR A 174 -12.63 -24.99 -13.46
N ALA A 175 -11.87 -25.79 -14.23
CA ALA A 175 -11.80 -27.24 -14.08
C ALA A 175 -10.84 -27.71 -12.96
N GLY A 176 -10.94 -27.06 -11.80
CA GLY A 176 -10.10 -27.27 -10.61
C GLY A 176 -8.63 -26.89 -10.82
N VAL A 177 -7.76 -27.26 -9.87
CA VAL A 177 -6.32 -26.97 -9.87
C VAL A 177 -5.62 -27.32 -11.20
N GLY A 178 -5.96 -28.48 -11.77
CA GLY A 178 -5.43 -28.90 -13.08
C GLY A 178 -5.93 -28.03 -14.24
N GLY A 179 -7.17 -27.53 -14.16
CA GLY A 179 -7.74 -26.57 -15.10
C GLY A 179 -7.00 -25.24 -15.09
N VAL A 180 -6.70 -24.70 -13.90
CA VAL A 180 -5.94 -23.45 -13.75
C VAL A 180 -4.59 -23.53 -14.46
N ARG A 181 -3.82 -24.58 -14.16
CA ARG A 181 -2.50 -24.78 -14.77
C ARG A 181 -2.56 -24.92 -16.29
N ARG A 182 -3.53 -25.68 -16.81
CA ARG A 182 -3.74 -25.84 -18.27
C ARG A 182 -4.14 -24.53 -18.94
N ALA A 183 -5.00 -23.72 -18.29
CA ALA A 183 -5.44 -22.45 -18.85
C ALA A 183 -4.29 -21.42 -18.89
N LEU A 184 -3.47 -21.34 -17.84
CA LEU A 184 -2.26 -20.51 -17.83
C LEU A 184 -1.24 -20.99 -18.87
N PHE A 185 -1.07 -22.30 -19.03
CA PHE A 185 -0.20 -22.86 -20.08
C PHE A 185 -0.74 -22.57 -21.48
N ALA A 186 -2.05 -22.55 -21.69
CA ALA A 186 -2.65 -22.13 -22.96
C ALA A 186 -2.38 -20.64 -23.23
N TYR A 187 -2.37 -19.81 -22.19
CA TYR A 187 -2.04 -18.38 -22.27
C TYR A 187 -0.61 -18.17 -22.76
N ASN A 188 0.34 -18.89 -22.17
CA ASN A 188 1.72 -18.95 -22.59
C ASN A 188 2.26 -20.37 -22.36
N HIS A 189 2.70 -21.04 -23.44
CA HIS A 189 3.14 -22.44 -23.46
C HIS A 189 4.52 -22.65 -22.78
N ALA A 190 4.64 -22.20 -21.54
CA ALA A 190 5.83 -22.30 -20.72
C ALA A 190 5.46 -22.65 -19.26
N ASP A 191 6.03 -23.74 -18.74
CA ASP A 191 5.80 -24.12 -17.33
C ASP A 191 6.29 -23.06 -16.35
N TRP A 192 7.39 -22.36 -16.68
CA TRP A 192 7.91 -21.28 -15.85
C TRP A 192 6.93 -20.10 -15.75
N TYR A 193 6.21 -19.79 -16.83
CA TYR A 193 5.19 -18.73 -16.84
C TYR A 193 4.02 -19.09 -15.93
N VAL A 194 3.52 -20.34 -16.03
CA VAL A 194 2.46 -20.84 -15.15
C VAL A 194 2.86 -20.68 -13.67
N ASN A 195 4.10 -21.03 -13.34
CA ASN A 195 4.58 -20.94 -11.96
C ASN A 195 4.84 -19.50 -11.49
N ASP A 196 5.28 -18.60 -12.38
CA ASP A 196 5.47 -17.18 -12.07
C ASP A 196 4.11 -16.48 -11.82
N VAL A 197 3.12 -16.72 -12.69
CA VAL A 197 1.74 -16.20 -12.49
C VAL A 197 1.14 -16.70 -11.18
N LEU A 198 1.25 -18.00 -10.87
CA LEU A 198 0.74 -18.54 -9.60
C LEU A 198 1.48 -17.98 -8.38
N TYR A 199 2.77 -17.64 -8.53
CA TYR A 199 3.52 -16.99 -7.46
C TYR A 199 2.99 -15.59 -7.17
N TYR A 200 2.77 -14.78 -8.21
CA TYR A 200 2.17 -13.45 -8.04
C TYR A 200 0.73 -13.52 -7.56
N ALA A 201 -0.08 -14.44 -8.09
CA ALA A 201 -1.46 -14.62 -7.66
C ALA A 201 -1.54 -14.98 -6.16
N ALA A 202 -0.64 -15.83 -5.67
CA ALA A 202 -0.51 -16.12 -4.24
C ALA A 202 -0.10 -14.88 -3.43
N ALA A 203 0.82 -14.06 -3.96
CA ALA A 203 1.23 -12.81 -3.31
C ALA A 203 0.04 -11.84 -3.14
N TYR A 204 -0.79 -11.68 -4.18
CA TYR A 204 -1.99 -10.82 -4.12
C TYR A 204 -3.13 -11.39 -3.27
N GLY A 205 -3.16 -12.71 -3.06
CA GLY A 205 -4.23 -13.41 -2.31
C GLY A 205 -3.94 -13.66 -0.83
N GLY A 206 -2.72 -13.40 -0.35
CA GLY A 206 -2.31 -13.77 1.01
C GLY A 206 -1.37 -12.79 1.72
N GLY A 207 -1.16 -11.58 1.20
CA GLY A 207 -0.25 -10.65 1.86
C GLY A 207 -0.06 -9.29 1.20
N VAL A 208 0.76 -8.50 1.90
CA VAL A 208 1.11 -7.13 1.58
C VAL A 208 2.10 -7.12 0.44
N ILE A 209 1.75 -6.48 -0.67
CA ILE A 209 2.66 -6.21 -1.78
C ILE A 209 3.39 -4.89 -1.48
N ALA A 210 4.72 -4.92 -1.44
CA ALA A 210 5.52 -3.71 -1.31
C ALA A 210 5.28 -2.83 -2.55
N GLY A 211 4.81 -1.59 -2.35
CA GLY A 211 4.58 -0.66 -3.44
C GLY A 211 5.87 -0.27 -4.16
N ASP A 212 5.75 -0.02 -5.46
CA ASP A 212 6.84 0.53 -6.27
C ASP A 212 7.09 2.00 -5.84
N PRO A 213 8.31 2.38 -5.41
CA PRO A 213 8.64 3.76 -5.05
C PRO A 213 8.37 4.79 -6.17
N SER A 214 8.31 4.35 -7.44
CA SER A 214 7.99 5.20 -8.58
C SER A 214 6.51 5.57 -8.68
N ASP A 215 5.61 4.81 -8.06
CA ASP A 215 4.18 5.14 -7.96
C ASP A 215 3.92 6.27 -6.94
N CYS A 216 4.83 6.46 -5.99
CA CYS A 216 4.71 7.48 -4.92
C CYS A 216 5.06 8.90 -5.39
N GLY A 217 5.59 9.05 -6.62
CA GLY A 217 6.23 10.28 -7.07
C GLY A 217 7.46 10.65 -6.25
N VAL A 218 8.44 11.30 -6.87
CA VAL A 218 9.53 11.96 -6.13
C VAL A 218 8.95 13.13 -5.33
N GLY A 219 8.95 13.01 -3.98
CA GLY A 219 8.52 14.08 -3.06
C GLY A 219 7.25 13.80 -2.24
N GLY A 220 6.93 12.54 -1.96
CA GLY A 220 5.70 12.06 -1.32
C GLY A 220 5.07 12.98 -0.26
N GLN A 221 3.82 13.37 -0.49
CA GLN A 221 2.99 14.13 0.47
C GLN A 221 2.49 13.24 1.64
N GLY A 222 2.79 11.93 1.59
CA GLY A 222 2.26 10.92 2.49
C GLY A 222 0.76 10.70 2.35
N ASN A 223 0.21 9.86 3.22
CA ASN A 223 -1.24 9.68 3.31
C ASN A 223 -1.88 10.97 3.88
N PRO A 224 -2.64 11.76 3.10
CA PRO A 224 -3.23 13.02 3.58
C PRO A 224 -4.33 12.80 4.63
N ALA A 225 -4.82 11.57 4.79
CA ALA A 225 -5.83 11.22 5.78
C ALA A 225 -5.24 10.91 7.17
N LEU A 226 -3.91 10.76 7.30
CA LEU A 226 -3.29 10.61 8.61
C LEU A 226 -3.08 11.96 9.28
N ALA A 227 -3.15 11.98 10.60
CA ALA A 227 -2.63 13.12 11.33
C ALA A 227 -1.10 13.11 11.24
N ALA A 228 -0.50 14.26 10.95
CA ALA A 228 0.94 14.43 11.17
C ALA A 228 1.23 14.24 12.66
N LEU A 229 2.32 13.55 12.99
CA LEU A 229 2.72 13.38 14.37
C LEU A 229 3.06 14.75 14.99
N PRO A 230 2.36 15.20 16.05
CA PRO A 230 2.64 16.48 16.68
C PRO A 230 4.06 16.51 17.23
N ASN A 231 4.71 17.67 17.19
CA ASN A 231 6.08 17.86 17.70
C ASN A 231 6.24 17.39 19.16
N GLN A 232 5.19 17.51 19.98
CA GLN A 232 5.21 17.03 21.36
C GLN A 232 5.31 15.50 21.44
N GLN A 233 4.60 14.77 20.57
CA GLN A 233 4.71 13.31 20.49
C GLN A 233 6.09 12.91 19.99
N VAL A 234 6.63 13.56 18.95
CA VAL A 234 8.00 13.34 18.48
C VAL A 234 9.01 13.55 19.62
N ALA A 235 8.86 14.63 20.40
CA ALA A 235 9.71 14.88 21.56
C ALA A 235 9.61 13.78 22.62
N THR A 236 8.42 13.21 22.86
CA THR A 236 8.24 12.06 23.76
C THR A 236 8.96 10.80 23.26
N VAL A 237 8.87 10.51 21.95
CA VAL A 237 9.60 9.38 21.34
C VAL A 237 11.12 9.55 21.53
N LEU A 238 11.64 10.74 21.23
CA LEU A 238 13.07 11.04 21.38
C LEU A 238 13.52 11.08 22.84
N ALA A 239 12.69 11.56 23.77
CA ALA A 239 13.00 11.56 25.19
C ALA A 239 13.15 10.14 25.74
N PHE A 240 12.27 9.22 25.34
CA PHE A 240 12.44 7.80 25.66
C PHE A 240 13.74 7.26 25.06
N ALA A 241 13.98 7.52 23.78
CA ALA A 241 15.19 7.04 23.09
C ALA A 241 16.46 7.49 23.82
N VAL A 242 16.55 8.78 24.20
CA VAL A 242 17.66 9.35 24.97
C VAL A 242 17.80 8.71 26.35
N ALA A 243 16.69 8.41 27.03
CA ALA A 243 16.72 7.75 28.33
C ALA A 243 17.29 6.32 28.30
N GLN A 244 17.32 5.68 27.12
CA GLN A 244 17.90 4.35 26.95
C GLN A 244 19.38 4.36 26.55
N LEU A 245 20.01 5.53 26.40
CA LEU A 245 21.42 5.61 26.01
C LEU A 245 22.31 4.78 26.94
N GLY A 246 23.15 3.94 26.34
CA GLY A 246 24.06 3.06 27.05
C GLY A 246 23.51 1.65 27.34
N GLU A 247 22.19 1.43 27.24
CA GLU A 247 21.59 0.10 27.42
C GLU A 247 22.13 -0.91 26.39
N PRO A 248 22.37 -2.19 26.75
CA PRO A 248 22.97 -3.16 25.84
C PRO A 248 22.14 -3.44 24.58
N TYR A 249 22.84 -3.60 23.44
CA TYR A 249 22.26 -4.21 22.25
C TYR A 249 22.32 -5.73 22.39
N VAL A 250 21.18 -6.41 22.25
CA VAL A 250 21.09 -7.87 22.25
C VAL A 250 20.13 -8.29 21.15
N TYR A 251 20.62 -9.09 20.20
CA TYR A 251 19.81 -9.59 19.09
C TYR A 251 18.58 -10.36 19.60
N GLY A 252 17.38 -9.96 19.14
CA GLY A 252 16.11 -10.56 19.56
C GLY A 252 15.54 -10.02 20.87
N ALA A 253 16.24 -9.13 21.59
CA ALA A 253 15.75 -8.55 22.84
C ALA A 253 14.51 -7.66 22.63
N ASN A 254 13.71 -7.50 23.68
CA ASN A 254 12.43 -6.78 23.67
C ASN A 254 12.30 -5.71 24.76
N GLY A 255 13.40 -5.33 25.41
CA GLY A 255 13.39 -4.44 26.57
C GLY A 255 13.05 -5.10 27.91
N PRO A 256 12.96 -4.31 28.99
CA PRO A 256 13.24 -2.87 29.00
C PRO A 256 14.72 -2.52 29.24
N THR A 257 15.58 -3.49 29.57
CA THR A 257 17.01 -3.25 29.93
C THR A 257 17.99 -3.75 28.87
N SER A 258 17.50 -4.11 27.69
CA SER A 258 18.31 -4.45 26.51
C SER A 258 17.43 -4.46 25.27
N TRP A 259 18.00 -4.09 24.14
CA TRP A 259 17.23 -3.81 22.94
C TRP A 259 17.87 -4.42 21.70
N ASP A 260 17.05 -4.76 20.70
CA ASP A 260 17.53 -4.79 19.32
C ASP A 260 16.96 -3.59 18.55
N CYS A 261 17.43 -3.39 17.32
CA CYS A 261 17.08 -2.20 16.53
C CYS A 261 15.58 -1.96 16.45
N SER A 262 14.82 -3.01 16.12
CA SER A 262 13.37 -2.93 15.94
C SER A 262 12.55 -2.94 17.23
N SER A 263 13.01 -3.61 18.28
CA SER A 263 12.31 -3.54 19.58
C SER A 263 12.53 -2.19 20.26
N PHE A 264 13.68 -1.56 20.05
CA PHE A 264 13.97 -0.20 20.49
C PHE A 264 13.02 0.83 19.87
N THR A 265 12.91 0.85 18.53
CA THR A 265 12.01 1.76 17.83
C THR A 265 10.56 1.52 18.22
N ARG A 266 10.14 0.26 18.33
CA ARG A 266 8.80 -0.11 18.83
C ARG A 266 8.53 0.46 20.22
N ALA A 267 9.46 0.33 21.16
CA ALA A 267 9.27 0.84 22.51
C ALA A 267 9.23 2.38 22.57
N ALA A 268 10.00 3.05 21.72
CA ALA A 268 9.99 4.51 21.62
C ALA A 268 8.65 5.05 21.10
N PHE A 269 8.13 4.47 20.01
CA PHE A 269 6.84 4.88 19.42
C PHE A 269 5.64 4.44 20.26
N ALA A 270 5.76 3.37 21.05
CA ALA A 270 4.71 2.96 22.00
C ALA A 270 4.42 4.03 23.06
N GLN A 271 5.38 4.91 23.38
CA GLN A 271 5.18 6.03 24.32
C GLN A 271 4.11 7.02 23.86
N VAL A 272 3.82 7.05 22.56
CA VAL A 272 2.81 7.92 21.95
C VAL A 272 1.63 7.13 21.38
N GLY A 273 1.48 5.87 21.81
CA GLY A 273 0.37 5.00 21.40
C GLY A 273 0.51 4.38 20.01
N ILE A 274 1.68 4.48 19.37
CA ILE A 274 1.95 3.87 18.07
C ILE A 274 2.58 2.50 18.27
N THR A 275 1.91 1.46 17.78
CA THR A 275 2.40 0.08 17.88
C THR A 275 3.12 -0.32 16.61
N LEU A 276 4.45 -0.24 16.61
CA LEU A 276 5.26 -0.71 15.49
C LEU A 276 5.37 -2.26 15.48
N PRO A 277 5.42 -2.90 14.30
CA PRO A 277 5.72 -4.31 14.18
C PRO A 277 7.08 -4.70 14.76
N ARG A 278 7.25 -6.00 15.03
CA ARG A 278 8.42 -6.51 15.76
C ARG A 278 9.74 -6.40 15.00
N THR A 279 9.75 -6.54 13.68
CA THR A 279 10.98 -6.62 12.88
C THR A 279 11.20 -5.34 12.06
N ALA A 280 12.46 -4.99 11.79
CA ALA A 280 12.81 -3.81 10.99
C ALA A 280 12.13 -3.83 9.60
N ALA A 281 12.14 -4.98 8.94
CA ALA A 281 11.45 -5.16 7.67
C ALA A 281 9.94 -4.90 7.79
N ALA A 282 9.28 -5.46 8.81
CA ALA A 282 7.85 -5.23 9.01
C ALA A 282 7.53 -3.78 9.39
N GLN A 283 8.44 -3.07 10.07
CA GLN A 283 8.29 -1.64 10.34
C GLN A 283 8.39 -0.79 9.07
N GLN A 284 9.34 -1.09 8.18
CA GLN A 284 9.43 -0.43 6.88
C GLN A 284 8.15 -0.68 6.07
N THR A 285 7.69 -1.92 6.04
CA THR A 285 6.42 -2.28 5.40
C THR A 285 5.26 -1.49 6.02
N TRP A 286 5.18 -1.38 7.35
CA TRP A 286 4.12 -0.67 8.05
C TRP A 286 4.05 0.82 7.70
N VAL A 287 5.20 1.53 7.64
CA VAL A 287 5.20 2.92 7.20
C VAL A 287 4.87 3.06 5.71
N ALA A 288 5.29 2.10 4.88
CA ALA A 288 4.97 2.05 3.45
C ALA A 288 3.48 1.75 3.18
N GLN A 289 2.80 1.05 4.09
CA GLN A 289 1.36 0.76 4.06
C GLN A 289 0.49 1.98 4.41
N GLY A 290 1.03 3.18 4.28
CA GLY A 290 0.27 4.41 4.51
C GLY A 290 0.20 4.83 5.96
N ASN A 291 1.01 4.26 6.87
CA ASN A 291 1.26 4.78 8.23
C ASN A 291 2.37 5.84 8.30
N GLY A 292 2.98 6.12 7.16
CA GLY A 292 4.02 7.12 7.01
C GLY A 292 4.25 7.46 5.55
N TYR A 293 5.37 8.11 5.28
CA TYR A 293 5.78 8.47 3.94
C TYR A 293 7.28 8.59 3.82
N GLN A 294 7.79 8.31 2.62
CA GLN A 294 9.22 8.40 2.35
C GLN A 294 9.68 9.86 2.31
N VAL A 295 10.77 10.14 3.00
CA VAL A 295 11.39 11.46 3.09
C VAL A 295 12.66 11.48 2.24
N PRO A 296 12.82 12.46 1.34
CA PRO A 296 14.08 12.62 0.61
C PRO A 296 15.24 12.93 1.56
N LEU A 297 16.44 12.44 1.24
CA LEU A 297 17.66 12.82 1.94
C LEU A 297 17.83 14.36 1.92
N GLY A 298 18.20 14.94 3.06
CA GLY A 298 18.23 16.37 3.31
C GLY A 298 16.88 16.97 3.77
N GLN A 299 15.80 16.19 3.82
CA GLN A 299 14.48 16.63 4.31
C GLN A 299 14.03 15.88 5.57
N GLU A 300 14.88 14.99 6.09
CA GLU A 300 14.67 14.29 7.34
C GLU A 300 14.53 15.26 8.52
N ARG A 301 13.77 14.83 9.51
CA ARG A 301 13.53 15.52 10.77
C ARG A 301 13.78 14.58 11.93
N PRO A 302 14.07 15.10 13.12
CA PRO A 302 14.11 14.29 14.32
C PRO A 302 12.83 13.45 14.46
N GLY A 303 12.99 12.16 14.75
CA GLY A 303 11.90 11.19 14.86
C GLY A 303 11.56 10.42 13.58
N ASP A 304 12.12 10.79 12.42
CA ASP A 304 12.00 9.96 11.21
C ASP A 304 12.73 8.62 11.40
N LEU A 305 12.29 7.58 10.70
CA LEU A 305 12.90 6.26 10.70
C LEU A 305 13.81 6.10 9.48
N ILE A 306 15.01 5.56 9.67
CA ILE A 306 15.89 5.15 8.56
C ILE A 306 15.95 3.62 8.53
N PHE A 307 15.77 3.04 7.35
CA PHE A 307 15.94 1.60 7.11
C PHE A 307 17.11 1.35 6.16
N THR A 308 17.93 0.37 6.49
CA THR A 308 19.11 -0.01 5.71
C THR A 308 19.22 -1.51 5.45
N ASP A 309 20.09 -1.85 4.49
CA ASP A 309 20.43 -3.22 4.11
C ASP A 309 20.83 -4.11 5.31
N SER A 310 20.45 -5.38 5.21
CA SER A 310 20.95 -6.46 6.04
C SER A 310 22.34 -6.89 5.59
N TYR A 311 23.13 -7.39 6.53
CA TYR A 311 24.38 -8.11 6.24
C TYR A 311 24.16 -9.36 5.35
N LEU A 312 22.91 -9.81 5.19
CA LEU A 312 22.52 -10.97 4.37
C LEU A 312 22.40 -10.69 2.87
N GLY A 313 22.64 -9.46 2.42
CA GLY A 313 22.71 -9.11 1.01
C GLY A 313 21.92 -7.86 0.65
N PRO A 314 22.12 -7.33 -0.57
CA PRO A 314 21.47 -6.11 -1.03
C PRO A 314 19.95 -6.30 -1.14
N ASN A 315 19.20 -5.25 -0.84
CA ASN A 315 17.73 -5.15 -0.97
C ASN A 315 16.92 -5.93 0.08
N ARG A 316 17.50 -6.21 1.26
CA ARG A 316 16.77 -6.75 2.41
C ARG A 316 16.92 -5.82 3.58
N VAL A 317 15.81 -5.32 4.15
CA VAL A 317 15.88 -4.52 5.37
C VAL A 317 16.47 -5.35 6.51
N GLY A 318 17.57 -4.88 7.09
CA GLY A 318 18.22 -5.53 8.23
C GLY A 318 18.35 -4.66 9.47
N HIS A 319 18.17 -3.35 9.33
CA HIS A 319 18.31 -2.42 10.44
C HIS A 319 17.29 -1.28 10.34
N VAL A 320 16.93 -0.73 11.50
CA VAL A 320 16.05 0.43 11.63
C VAL A 320 16.61 1.37 12.70
N MET A 321 16.57 2.67 12.42
CA MET A 321 17.19 3.72 13.22
C MET A 321 16.20 4.88 13.39
N ILE A 322 16.32 5.67 14.47
CA ILE A 322 15.55 6.91 14.64
C ILE A 322 16.47 8.10 14.37
N VAL A 323 16.10 9.01 13.47
CA VAL A 323 16.82 10.27 13.24
C VAL A 323 16.78 11.11 14.52
N TYR A 324 17.96 11.51 15.02
CA TYR A 324 18.10 12.32 16.22
C TYR A 324 18.47 13.77 15.87
N ASP A 325 19.59 13.96 15.17
CA ASP A 325 20.05 15.27 14.69
C ASP A 325 20.39 15.19 13.20
N PRO A 326 19.48 15.63 12.31
CA PRO A 326 19.70 15.55 10.87
C PRO A 326 20.79 16.49 10.37
N ALA A 327 21.06 17.61 11.06
CA ALA A 327 22.12 18.54 10.66
C ALA A 327 23.50 17.93 10.88
N ALA A 328 23.66 17.15 11.95
CA ALA A 328 24.86 16.38 12.25
C ALA A 328 24.85 14.97 11.65
N ARG A 329 23.78 14.58 10.94
CA ARG A 329 23.54 13.22 10.42
C ARG A 329 23.61 12.13 11.48
N LEU A 330 23.04 12.40 12.66
CA LEU A 330 23.02 11.46 13.78
C LEU A 330 21.67 10.79 13.94
N THR A 331 21.71 9.47 14.12
CA THR A 331 20.59 8.67 14.65
C THR A 331 20.75 8.47 16.16
N ILE A 332 19.67 8.00 16.78
CA ILE A 332 19.69 7.26 18.03
C ILE A 332 19.11 5.87 17.77
N GLU A 333 19.87 4.82 18.07
CA GLU A 333 19.49 3.45 17.74
C GLU A 333 20.12 2.44 18.68
N ALA A 334 19.52 1.25 18.74
CA ALA A 334 20.16 0.07 19.33
C ALA A 334 20.95 -0.64 18.21
N GLY A 335 22.27 -0.45 18.21
CA GLY A 335 23.18 -0.97 17.18
C GLY A 335 24.57 -1.28 17.75
N GLY A 336 25.36 -2.07 17.03
CA GLY A 336 26.68 -2.49 17.52
C GLY A 336 26.61 -3.22 18.87
N SER A 337 27.03 -2.55 19.96
CA SER A 337 27.03 -3.13 21.32
C SER A 337 26.01 -2.51 22.29
N ARG A 338 25.39 -1.38 21.96
CA ARG A 338 24.52 -0.63 22.89
C ARG A 338 23.61 0.37 22.17
N VAL A 339 22.65 0.93 22.88
CA VAL A 339 21.92 2.13 22.44
C VAL A 339 22.87 3.32 22.46
N GLY A 340 22.93 4.06 21.35
CA GLY A 340 23.88 5.16 21.19
C GLY A 340 23.51 6.10 20.05
N HIS A 341 24.37 7.10 19.85
CA HIS A 341 24.34 7.97 18.69
C HIS A 341 25.28 7.46 17.61
N TYR A 342 24.80 7.39 16.38
CA TYR A 342 25.55 6.88 15.24
C TYR A 342 25.41 7.83 14.05
N ASP A 343 26.48 7.97 13.28
CA ASP A 343 26.44 8.70 12.01
C ASP A 343 25.76 7.82 10.97
N TYR A 344 24.66 8.26 10.35
CA TYR A 344 24.00 7.50 9.28
C TYR A 344 24.49 7.84 7.86
N GLY A 345 25.37 8.84 7.74
CA GLY A 345 25.94 9.31 6.47
C GLY A 345 26.72 8.24 5.72
N HIS A 346 27.34 7.28 6.42
CA HIS A 346 28.02 6.16 5.77
C HIS A 346 27.08 5.20 5.02
N TRP A 347 25.78 5.24 5.30
CA TRP A 347 24.78 4.40 4.62
C TRP A 347 24.20 5.02 3.35
N THR A 348 24.44 6.30 3.06
CA THR A 348 23.69 7.02 2.01
C THR A 348 23.93 6.49 0.61
N ASP A 349 25.05 5.80 0.39
CA ASP A 349 25.44 5.23 -0.91
C ASP A 349 25.13 3.71 -1.00
N HIS A 350 24.47 3.13 0.01
CA HIS A 350 24.09 1.72 0.02
C HIS A 350 22.83 1.45 -0.84
N ASN A 351 22.67 0.20 -1.28
CA ASN A 351 21.59 -0.20 -2.18
C ASN A 351 20.19 -0.02 -1.56
N LEU A 352 20.06 -0.28 -0.26
CA LEU A 352 18.86 0.05 0.52
C LEU A 352 19.22 1.09 1.57
N PHE A 353 18.78 2.31 1.30
CA PHE A 353 18.75 3.42 2.25
C PHE A 353 17.43 4.17 2.02
N SER A 354 16.54 4.15 3.02
CA SER A 354 15.26 4.85 2.92
C SER A 354 14.90 5.52 4.24
N ILE A 355 14.48 6.79 4.15
CA ILE A 355 14.03 7.59 5.29
C ILE A 355 12.51 7.67 5.24
N TRP A 356 11.84 7.49 6.36
CA TRP A 356 10.39 7.48 6.47
C TRP A 356 9.91 8.31 7.65
N ARG A 357 8.90 9.13 7.43
CA ARG A 357 8.21 9.87 8.51
C ARG A 357 6.91 9.17 8.85
N VAL A 358 6.69 8.89 10.12
CA VAL A 358 5.43 8.33 10.63
C VAL A 358 4.35 9.43 10.68
N GLY A 359 3.12 9.12 10.24
CA GLY A 359 2.02 10.08 10.07
C GLY A 359 2.00 10.76 8.69
N ALA A 360 1.12 11.75 8.49
CA ALA A 360 0.99 12.44 7.20
C ALA A 360 2.03 13.55 6.96
N GLY A 361 2.20 13.92 5.69
CA GLY A 361 2.78 15.21 5.31
C GLY A 361 1.85 16.36 5.74
N ARG A 362 2.42 17.53 6.05
CA ARG A 362 1.63 18.71 6.43
C ARG A 362 0.56 18.99 5.35
N PRO A 363 -0.67 19.38 5.72
CA PRO A 363 -1.61 19.91 4.74
C PRO A 363 -0.94 21.10 4.05
N SER A 364 -0.89 21.06 2.73
CA SER A 364 -0.44 22.20 1.94
C SER A 364 -1.33 23.39 2.30
N ALA A 365 -0.72 24.44 2.84
CA ALA A 365 -1.42 25.69 3.09
C ALA A 365 -2.07 26.14 1.77
N ASN A 366 -3.37 26.45 1.82
CA ASN A 366 -4.18 26.93 0.71
C ASN A 366 -3.37 27.87 -0.20
N ARG A 367 -3.16 27.45 -1.45
CA ARG A 367 -2.86 28.39 -2.53
C ARG A 367 -4.18 29.05 -2.92
N THR A 368 -4.48 30.17 -2.26
CA THR A 368 -5.50 31.15 -2.66
C THR A 368 -5.13 31.82 -3.96
#